data_AF-A0A1R0Y1A8-F1
#
_entry.id   AF-A0A1R0Y1A8-F1
#
_cell.length_a   1.000
_cell.length_b   1.000
_cell.length_c   1.000
_cell.angle_alpha   90.00
_cell.angle_beta   90.00
_cell.angle_gamma   90.00
#
_symmetry.space_group_name_H-M   'P 1'
#
loop_
_entity.id
_entity.type
_entity.pdbx_description
1 polymer ?
#
loop_
_entity_poly.entity_id
_entity_poly.type
_entity_poly.pdbx_seq_one_letter_code
_entity_poly.pdbx_strand_id
1 'polypeptide(L)'
;MLDHLSTLFEENGFSRMSFIQKLPYYDIELKKHSMKFTDILKFDCIYADQEIREVFVIASKLKSVFTQEEIKNCEQEIANFINFHPSNSLRFNITLILLCPLNFTKKMKKIPADILDVLGSEKDKYFCKKIFLDSTNPNAEEELSILPLVPINISVKDKANGYSGITLKLKEFMNDELFKELTKIEDEPDIEIIEKNLFIG
;
A
#
# COMPACT_ATOMS: atom_id res chain seq x y z
N MET A 1 19.33 -2.89 -11.57
CA MET A 1 18.69 -3.51 -10.40
C MET A 1 17.19 -3.76 -10.59
N LEU A 2 16.39 -2.77 -10.99
CA LEU A 2 14.93 -2.98 -11.20
C LEU A 2 14.62 -4.12 -12.21
N ASP A 3 15.36 -4.21 -13.31
CA ASP A 3 15.18 -5.30 -14.29
C ASP A 3 15.57 -6.68 -13.72
N HIS A 4 16.60 -6.73 -12.87
CA HIS A 4 17.04 -7.97 -12.21
C HIS A 4 16.00 -8.40 -11.18
N LEU A 5 15.45 -7.46 -10.41
CA LEU A 5 14.36 -7.68 -9.47
C LEU A 5 13.11 -8.20 -10.20
N SER A 6 12.79 -7.63 -11.36
CA SER A 6 11.65 -8.05 -12.19
C SER A 6 11.82 -9.48 -12.69
N THR A 7 13.00 -9.81 -13.23
CA THR A 7 13.34 -11.16 -13.69
C THR A 7 13.24 -12.17 -12.55
N LEU A 8 13.79 -11.83 -11.39
CA LEU A 8 13.73 -12.67 -10.19
C LEU A 8 12.29 -12.97 -9.77
N PHE A 9 11.40 -11.97 -9.76
CA PHE A 9 10.00 -12.20 -9.42
C PHE A 9 9.30 -13.12 -10.42
N GLU A 10 9.51 -12.91 -11.72
CA GLU A 10 8.92 -13.74 -12.77
C GLU A 10 9.42 -15.19 -12.70
N GLU A 11 10.72 -15.40 -12.49
CA GLU A 11 11.31 -16.73 -12.30
C GLU A 11 10.79 -17.46 -11.06
N ASN A 12 10.36 -16.72 -10.03
CA ASN A 12 9.78 -17.26 -8.80
C ASN A 12 8.24 -17.35 -8.83
N GLY A 13 7.63 -17.22 -10.00
CA GLY A 13 6.19 -17.45 -10.18
C GLY A 13 5.28 -16.27 -9.84
N PHE A 14 5.85 -15.07 -9.66
CA PHE A 14 5.10 -13.85 -9.51
C PHE A 14 4.82 -13.22 -10.87
N SER A 15 3.63 -12.66 -11.04
CA SER A 15 3.23 -11.98 -12.27
C SER A 15 3.13 -10.48 -12.03
N ARG A 16 3.57 -9.69 -13.02
CA ARG A 16 3.36 -8.25 -12.99
C ARG A 16 1.86 -7.95 -13.08
N MET A 17 1.36 -7.10 -12.19
CA MET A 17 -0.06 -6.76 -12.11
C MET A 17 -0.29 -5.25 -12.08
N SER A 18 -1.51 -4.86 -12.41
CA SER A 18 -2.06 -3.54 -12.11
C SER A 18 -3.44 -3.74 -11.47
N PHE A 19 -3.69 -3.01 -10.39
CA PHE A 19 -4.95 -3.03 -9.67
C PHE A 19 -5.82 -1.89 -10.19
N ILE A 20 -6.78 -2.23 -11.04
CA ILE A 20 -7.65 -1.25 -11.71
C ILE A 20 -9.05 -1.31 -11.09
N GLN A 21 -9.53 -0.15 -10.65
CA GLN A 21 -10.92 0.01 -10.23
C GLN A 21 -11.71 0.74 -11.32
N LYS A 22 -12.93 0.26 -11.55
CA LYS A 22 -13.91 0.91 -12.43
C LYS A 22 -14.77 1.83 -11.59
N LEU A 23 -14.61 3.14 -11.78
CA LEU A 23 -15.35 4.17 -11.05
C LEU A 23 -16.31 4.91 -11.99
N PRO A 24 -17.55 5.20 -11.55
CA PRO A 24 -18.44 6.06 -12.32
C PRO A 24 -17.89 7.50 -12.31
N TYR A 25 -17.94 8.16 -13.46
CA TYR A 25 -17.64 9.59 -13.58
C TYR A 25 -18.68 10.27 -14.47
N TYR A 26 -18.91 11.56 -14.25
CA TYR A 26 -19.76 12.36 -15.10
C TYR A 26 -18.90 13.13 -16.11
N ASP A 27 -19.12 12.88 -17.39
CA ASP A 27 -18.48 13.60 -18.48
C ASP A 27 -19.28 14.89 -18.76
N ILE A 28 -18.70 16.03 -18.40
CA ILE A 28 -19.35 17.34 -18.49
C ILE A 28 -19.57 17.75 -19.96
N GLU A 29 -18.65 17.39 -20.86
CA GLU A 29 -18.72 17.76 -22.28
C GLU A 29 -19.78 16.94 -23.00
N LEU A 30 -19.84 15.64 -22.72
CA LEU A 30 -20.80 14.72 -23.31
C LEU A 30 -22.14 14.67 -22.57
N LYS A 31 -22.24 15.34 -21.40
CA LYS A 31 -23.38 15.33 -20.48
C LYS A 31 -23.88 13.93 -20.15
N LYS A 32 -22.96 12.98 -19.93
CA LYS A 32 -23.28 11.56 -19.73
C LYS A 32 -22.46 10.95 -18.61
N HIS A 33 -23.08 10.00 -17.91
CA HIS A 33 -22.37 9.12 -16.99
C HIS A 33 -21.58 8.09 -17.79
N SER A 34 -20.29 8.01 -17.49
CA SER A 34 -19.35 7.11 -18.10
C SER A 34 -18.57 6.37 -17.01
N MET A 35 -17.83 5.35 -17.40
CA MET A 35 -17.00 4.57 -16.48
C MET A 35 -15.54 4.87 -16.77
N LYS A 36 -14.79 5.23 -15.72
CA LYS A 36 -13.35 5.48 -15.80
C LYS A 36 -12.62 4.37 -15.05
N PHE A 37 -11.63 3.81 -15.72
CA PHE A 37 -10.69 2.88 -15.12
C PHE A 37 -9.57 3.70 -14.47
N THR A 38 -9.32 3.44 -13.18
CA THR A 38 -8.28 4.13 -12.41
C THR A 38 -7.43 3.09 -11.70
N ASP A 39 -6.10 3.19 -11.83
CA ASP A 39 -5.19 2.44 -10.99
C ASP A 39 -5.33 2.90 -9.53
N ILE A 40 -5.63 1.95 -8.65
CA ILE A 40 -5.83 2.20 -7.21
C ILE A 40 -4.58 1.93 -6.37
N LEU A 41 -3.53 1.42 -6.99
CA LEU A 41 -2.21 1.23 -6.38
C LEU A 41 -1.16 1.59 -7.44
N LYS A 42 -0.44 2.71 -7.25
CA LYS A 42 0.43 3.34 -8.25
C LYS A 42 1.87 3.32 -7.80
N PHE A 43 2.53 2.22 -8.11
CA PHE A 43 3.96 2.00 -7.87
C PHE A 43 4.67 1.70 -9.20
N ASP A 44 6.00 1.80 -9.25
CA ASP A 44 6.77 1.58 -10.47
C ASP A 44 6.51 0.17 -11.04
N CYS A 45 6.50 -0.81 -10.15
CA CYS A 45 6.15 -2.18 -10.43
C CYS A 45 5.35 -2.78 -9.28
N ILE A 46 4.43 -3.68 -9.63
CA ILE A 46 3.65 -4.47 -8.68
C ILE A 46 3.69 -5.91 -9.18
N TYR A 47 4.10 -6.82 -8.31
CA TYR A 47 4.15 -8.25 -8.58
C TYR A 47 3.28 -8.99 -7.57
N ALA A 48 2.52 -9.98 -8.02
CA ALA A 48 1.76 -10.83 -7.11
C ALA A 48 1.83 -12.29 -7.55
N ASP A 49 1.64 -13.20 -6.61
CA ASP A 49 1.44 -14.61 -6.91
C ASP A 49 0.07 -14.84 -7.57
N GLN A 50 -0.14 -16.03 -8.13
CA GLN A 50 -1.36 -16.37 -8.85
C GLN A 50 -2.63 -16.27 -7.98
N GLU A 51 -2.51 -16.49 -6.67
CA GLU A 51 -3.63 -16.41 -5.74
C GLU A 51 -3.80 -15.02 -5.10
N ILE A 52 -2.91 -14.08 -5.44
CA ILE A 52 -2.82 -12.71 -4.93
C ILE A 52 -2.84 -12.72 -3.39
N ARG A 53 -2.04 -13.58 -2.78
CA ARG A 53 -1.77 -13.63 -1.34
C ARG A 53 -0.52 -12.86 -0.99
N GLU A 54 0.51 -12.90 -1.83
CA GLU A 54 1.75 -12.17 -1.65
C GLU A 54 1.85 -11.10 -2.73
N VAL A 55 2.00 -9.84 -2.31
CA VAL A 55 2.09 -8.71 -3.23
C VAL A 55 3.36 -7.93 -2.93
N PHE A 56 4.23 -7.81 -3.92
CA PHE A 56 5.41 -6.96 -3.86
C PHE A 56 5.12 -5.66 -4.62
N VAL A 57 5.22 -4.54 -3.91
CA VAL A 57 5.10 -3.20 -4.50
C VAL A 57 6.48 -2.54 -4.48
N ILE A 58 6.89 -1.97 -5.61
CA ILE A 58 8.24 -1.45 -5.79
C ILE A 58 8.16 0.05 -6.06
N ALA A 59 8.80 0.83 -5.19
CA ALA A 59 9.07 2.25 -5.41
C ALA A 59 10.57 2.46 -5.57
N SER A 60 10.96 3.21 -6.60
CA SER A 60 12.36 3.42 -6.97
C SER A 60 12.72 4.89 -7.07
N LYS A 61 13.90 5.24 -6.56
CA LYS A 61 14.57 6.53 -6.77
C LYS A 61 15.98 6.28 -7.27
N LEU A 62 16.28 6.68 -8.50
CA LEU A 62 17.58 6.40 -9.11
C LEU A 62 18.71 7.32 -8.64
N LYS A 63 18.39 8.49 -8.10
CA LYS A 63 19.36 9.57 -7.84
C LYS A 63 19.46 10.03 -6.39
N SER A 64 18.57 9.57 -5.52
CA SER A 64 18.46 10.06 -4.14
C SER A 64 17.86 9.01 -3.24
N VAL A 65 18.12 9.11 -1.94
CA VAL A 65 17.46 8.31 -0.91
C VAL A 65 16.00 8.77 -0.73
N PHE A 66 15.15 7.89 -0.20
CA PHE A 66 13.81 8.24 0.24
C PHE A 66 13.84 9.09 1.52
N THR A 67 12.91 10.01 1.69
CA THR A 67 12.68 10.69 2.97
C THR A 67 11.65 9.92 3.80
N GLN A 68 11.59 10.19 5.11
CA GLN A 68 10.55 9.59 5.97
C GLN A 68 9.13 9.95 5.54
N GLU A 69 8.92 11.15 5.01
CA GLU A 69 7.62 11.60 4.50
C GLU A 69 7.22 10.83 3.24
N GLU A 70 8.17 10.62 2.31
CA GLU A 70 7.93 9.81 1.11
C GLU A 70 7.59 8.36 1.46
N ILE A 71 8.28 7.78 2.44
CA ILE A 71 7.99 6.42 2.93
C ILE A 71 6.59 6.36 3.51
N LYS A 72 6.21 7.32 4.36
CA LYS A 72 4.85 7.40 4.93
C LYS A 72 3.78 7.55 3.85
N ASN A 73 4.06 8.31 2.79
CA ASN A 73 3.12 8.46 1.68
C ASN A 73 2.92 7.13 0.94
N CYS A 74 4.00 6.36 0.72
CA CYS A 74 3.90 5.00 0.15
C CYS A 74 3.06 4.08 1.06
N GLU A 75 3.31 4.10 2.37
CA GLU A 75 2.54 3.31 3.33
C GLU A 75 1.06 3.70 3.35
N GLN A 76 0.75 4.99 3.30
CA GLN A 76 -0.61 5.49 3.26
C GLN A 76 -1.33 5.05 1.98
N GLU A 77 -0.64 5.04 0.83
CA GLU A 77 -1.21 4.56 -0.43
C GLU A 77 -1.55 3.07 -0.35
N ILE A 78 -0.66 2.25 0.20
CA ILE A 78 -0.89 0.82 0.44
C ILE A 78 -2.04 0.62 1.44
N ALA A 79 -2.07 1.38 2.54
CA ALA A 79 -3.14 1.31 3.53
C ALA A 79 -4.50 1.66 2.92
N ASN A 80 -4.55 2.69 2.08
CA ASN A 80 -5.75 3.07 1.35
C ASN A 80 -6.20 1.92 0.44
N PHE A 81 -5.29 1.34 -0.35
CA PHE A 81 -5.58 0.18 -1.21
C PHE A 81 -6.19 -1.00 -0.42
N ILE A 82 -5.63 -1.35 0.74
CA ILE A 82 -6.16 -2.41 1.61
C ILE A 82 -7.58 -2.07 2.09
N ASN A 83 -7.81 -0.82 2.53
CA ASN A 83 -9.10 -0.39 3.05
C ASN A 83 -10.20 -0.30 1.99
N PHE A 84 -9.87 0.04 0.75
CA PHE A 84 -10.82 0.10 -0.37
C PHE A 84 -11.25 -1.28 -0.90
N HIS A 85 -10.68 -2.37 -0.38
CA HIS A 85 -11.10 -3.75 -0.66
C HIS A 85 -11.74 -4.42 0.58
N PRO A 86 -12.97 -4.02 0.99
CA PRO A 86 -13.60 -4.46 2.24
C PRO A 86 -13.92 -5.96 2.30
N SER A 87 -13.99 -6.65 1.16
CA SER A 87 -14.18 -8.11 1.09
C SER A 87 -12.88 -8.92 1.12
N ASN A 88 -11.70 -8.28 1.14
CA ASN A 88 -10.38 -8.93 1.02
C ASN A 88 -9.26 -8.29 1.87
N SER A 89 -9.58 -7.38 2.79
CA SER A 89 -8.59 -6.56 3.53
C SER A 89 -7.59 -7.36 4.39
N LEU A 90 -7.84 -8.66 4.62
CA LEU A 90 -6.96 -9.59 5.34
C LEU A 90 -6.17 -10.56 4.44
N ARG A 91 -6.28 -10.46 3.12
CA ARG A 91 -5.71 -11.47 2.20
C ARG A 91 -4.29 -11.16 1.70
N PHE A 92 -3.92 -9.88 1.62
CA PHE A 92 -2.66 -9.47 0.99
C PHE A 92 -1.53 -9.34 2.02
N ASN A 93 -0.51 -10.19 1.93
CA ASN A 93 0.79 -9.96 2.55
C ASN A 93 1.59 -9.03 1.63
N ILE A 94 1.53 -7.72 1.91
CA ILE A 94 2.17 -6.71 1.07
C ILE A 94 3.60 -6.43 1.55
N THR A 95 4.56 -6.50 0.64
CA THR A 95 5.96 -6.09 0.85
C THR A 95 6.29 -4.90 -0.04
N LEU A 96 6.58 -3.76 0.59
CA LEU A 96 7.10 -2.55 -0.04
C LEU A 96 8.62 -2.64 -0.19
N ILE A 97 9.09 -2.66 -1.43
CA ILE A 97 10.50 -2.61 -1.80
C ILE A 97 10.86 -1.19 -2.20
N LEU A 98 11.79 -0.60 -1.46
CA LEU A 98 12.31 0.75 -1.67
C LEU A 98 13.70 0.66 -2.31
N LEU A 99 13.76 0.88 -3.61
CA LEU A 99 14.98 0.77 -4.41
C LEU A 99 15.62 2.16 -4.55
N CYS A 100 16.74 2.41 -3.86
CA CYS A 100 17.41 3.72 -3.91
C CYS A 100 18.93 3.60 -3.72
N PRO A 101 19.73 4.60 -4.15
CA PRO A 101 21.18 4.58 -3.99
C PRO A 101 21.54 4.83 -2.52
N LEU A 102 21.78 3.76 -1.76
CA LEU A 102 22.21 3.86 -0.37
C LEU A 102 23.73 4.09 -0.26
N ASN A 103 24.48 3.82 -1.32
CA ASN A 103 25.92 4.03 -1.41
C ASN A 103 26.69 3.40 -0.22
N PHE A 104 26.26 2.21 0.23
CA PHE A 104 26.93 1.46 1.30
C PHE A 104 28.27 0.93 0.80
N THR A 105 29.31 1.78 0.80
CA THR A 105 30.66 1.30 0.49
C THR A 105 31.21 0.59 1.72
N LYS A 106 31.78 -0.62 1.55
CA LYS A 106 32.49 -1.39 2.60
C LYS A 106 33.61 -0.61 3.32
N LYS A 107 33.96 0.60 2.86
CA LYS A 107 34.94 1.53 3.44
C LYS A 107 34.34 2.65 4.30
N MET A 108 33.02 2.83 4.35
CA MET A 108 32.40 3.86 5.18
C MET A 108 32.45 3.46 6.65
N LYS A 109 33.24 4.20 7.45
CA LYS A 109 33.34 4.04 8.91
C LYS A 109 32.09 4.52 9.66
N LYS A 110 31.25 5.33 9.03
CA LYS A 110 30.00 5.85 9.58
C LYS A 110 28.95 5.93 8.49
N ILE A 111 27.77 5.40 8.79
CA ILE A 111 26.58 5.51 7.95
C ILE A 111 26.05 6.96 8.07
N PRO A 112 25.74 7.64 6.96
CA PRO A 112 25.10 8.94 6.99
C PRO A 112 23.78 8.93 7.80
N ALA A 113 23.50 10.01 8.53
CA ALA A 113 22.36 10.09 9.45
C ALA A 113 21.01 9.98 8.73
N ASP A 114 20.91 10.56 7.54
CA ASP A 114 19.78 10.47 6.61
C ASP A 114 19.49 9.02 6.18
N ILE A 115 20.51 8.19 6.00
CA ILE A 115 20.33 6.77 5.70
C ILE A 115 19.92 5.98 6.95
N LEU A 116 20.48 6.31 8.11
CA LEU A 116 20.08 5.69 9.39
C LEU A 116 18.63 5.97 9.73
N ASP A 117 18.15 7.19 9.48
CA ASP A 117 16.76 7.60 9.71
C ASP A 117 15.77 6.85 8.82
N VAL A 118 16.21 6.47 7.61
CA VAL A 118 15.44 5.70 6.65
C VAL A 118 15.40 4.23 7.04
N LEU A 119 16.55 3.61 7.36
CA LEU A 119 16.60 2.22 7.83
C LEU A 119 15.88 2.04 9.17
N GLY A 120 15.92 3.06 10.05
CA GLY A 120 15.20 3.06 11.32
C GLY A 120 13.68 3.00 11.14
N SER A 121 13.16 3.42 9.98
CA SER A 121 11.73 3.40 9.68
C SER A 121 11.18 2.00 9.36
N GLU A 122 12.02 0.98 9.15
CA GLU A 122 11.61 -0.40 8.81
C GLU A 122 10.64 -1.06 9.81
N LYS A 123 10.51 -0.53 11.03
CA LYS A 123 9.81 -1.21 12.15
C LYS A 123 8.30 -1.01 12.25
N ASP A 124 7.66 -0.33 11.30
CA ASP A 124 6.20 -0.18 11.36
C ASP A 124 5.50 -1.36 10.68
N LYS A 125 4.68 -2.11 11.44
CA LYS A 125 4.18 -3.45 11.07
C LYS A 125 2.73 -3.48 10.59
N TYR A 126 2.04 -2.34 10.52
CA TYR A 126 0.58 -2.35 10.42
C TYR A 126 0.04 -2.61 9.00
N PHE A 127 0.75 -2.20 7.94
CA PHE A 127 0.19 -2.25 6.57
C PHE A 127 1.04 -3.02 5.56
N CYS A 128 2.37 -2.95 5.65
CA CYS A 128 3.27 -3.68 4.76
C CYS A 128 4.62 -3.94 5.44
N LYS A 129 5.33 -4.98 4.99
CA LYS A 129 6.76 -5.14 5.27
C LYS A 129 7.55 -4.18 4.40
N LYS A 130 8.63 -3.59 4.91
CA LYS A 130 9.51 -2.69 4.15
C LYS A 130 10.86 -3.36 3.95
N ILE A 131 11.37 -3.32 2.72
CA ILE A 131 12.71 -3.81 2.37
C ILE A 131 13.40 -2.71 1.56
N PHE A 132 14.56 -2.27 2.03
CA PHE A 132 15.42 -1.36 1.28
C PHE A 132 16.44 -2.16 0.47
N LEU A 133 16.60 -1.81 -0.80
CA LEU A 133 17.63 -2.38 -1.67
C LEU A 133 18.50 -1.26 -2.22
N ASP A 134 19.82 -1.39 -2.06
CA ASP A 134 20.78 -0.43 -2.61
C ASP A 134 20.90 -0.60 -4.12
N SER A 135 20.32 0.35 -4.87
CA SER A 135 20.35 0.35 -6.33
C SER A 135 21.75 0.50 -6.93
N THR A 136 22.73 0.90 -6.11
CA THR A 136 24.14 1.08 -6.50
C THR A 136 25.04 -0.07 -6.07
N ASN A 137 24.50 -1.10 -5.40
CA ASN A 137 25.30 -2.24 -4.98
C ASN A 137 25.89 -2.94 -6.22
N PRO A 138 27.24 -3.09 -6.32
CA PRO A 138 27.88 -3.77 -7.45
C PRO A 138 27.54 -5.26 -7.51
N ASN A 139 27.07 -5.85 -6.40
CA ASN A 139 26.61 -7.24 -6.34
C ASN A 139 25.10 -7.28 -6.11
N ALA A 140 24.33 -7.12 -7.19
CA ALA A 140 22.88 -7.12 -7.12
C ALA A 140 22.30 -8.46 -6.64
N GLU A 141 22.94 -9.59 -6.95
CA GLU A 141 22.46 -10.91 -6.55
C GLU A 141 22.49 -11.10 -5.03
N GLU A 142 23.56 -10.64 -4.37
CA GLU A 142 23.67 -10.66 -2.91
C GLU A 142 22.58 -9.79 -2.27
N GLU A 143 22.34 -8.58 -2.79
CA GLU A 143 21.29 -7.69 -2.31
C GLU A 143 19.89 -8.32 -2.46
N LEU A 144 19.63 -8.97 -3.60
CA LEU A 144 18.34 -9.57 -3.91
C LEU A 144 18.08 -10.87 -3.12
N SER A 145 19.12 -11.53 -2.63
CA SER A 145 19.01 -12.76 -1.84
C SER A 145 18.27 -12.58 -0.50
N ILE A 146 18.15 -11.34 -0.01
CA ILE A 146 17.44 -11.03 1.23
C ILE A 146 15.91 -11.11 1.08
N LEU A 147 15.41 -11.15 -0.16
CA LEU A 147 13.98 -11.11 -0.42
C LEU A 147 13.31 -12.42 -0.01
N PRO A 148 12.22 -12.37 0.78
CA PRO A 148 11.48 -13.55 1.18
C PRO A 148 10.57 -14.01 0.04
N LEU A 149 11.15 -14.69 -0.95
CA LEU A 149 10.43 -15.17 -2.15
C LEU A 149 9.55 -16.40 -1.90
N VAL A 150 9.50 -16.91 -0.67
CA VAL A 150 8.64 -18.04 -0.28
C VAL A 150 7.28 -17.50 0.18
N PRO A 151 6.16 -17.88 -0.46
CA PRO A 151 4.84 -17.47 -0.03
C PRO A 151 4.57 -17.92 1.41
N ILE A 152 4.29 -16.99 2.31
CA ILE A 152 3.97 -17.34 3.69
C ILE A 152 2.48 -17.66 3.73
N ASN A 153 2.15 -18.94 3.90
CA ASN A 153 0.78 -19.37 4.20
C ASN A 153 0.39 -18.92 5.61
N ILE A 154 -0.01 -17.66 5.75
CA ILE A 154 -0.58 -17.14 6.99
C ILE A 154 -2.06 -17.52 6.99
N SER A 155 -2.40 -18.63 7.68
CA SER A 155 -3.79 -18.88 8.05
C SER A 155 -4.17 -17.88 9.15
N VAL A 156 -4.70 -16.71 8.78
CA VAL A 156 -5.28 -15.79 9.74
C VAL A 156 -6.58 -16.43 10.23
N LYS A 157 -6.53 -17.07 11.41
CA LYS A 157 -7.76 -17.36 12.15
C LYS A 157 -8.38 -16.02 12.48
N ASP A 158 -9.59 -15.78 11.97
CA ASP A 158 -10.38 -14.57 12.14
C ASP A 158 -10.17 -13.93 13.51
N LYS A 159 -9.33 -12.90 13.56
CA LYS A 159 -9.36 -11.93 14.65
C LYS A 159 -10.33 -10.85 14.25
N ALA A 160 -11.62 -11.19 14.30
CA ALA A 160 -12.70 -10.22 14.42
C ALA A 160 -12.52 -9.47 15.73
N ASN A 161 -11.61 -8.49 15.76
CA ASN A 161 -11.42 -7.55 16.88
C ASN A 161 -10.79 -6.20 16.45
N GLY A 162 -10.51 -5.99 15.16
CA GLY A 162 -9.95 -4.73 14.64
C GLY A 162 -10.97 -3.69 14.17
N TYR A 163 -12.21 -4.11 13.89
CA TYR A 163 -13.25 -3.22 13.34
C TYR A 163 -13.61 -2.08 14.29
N SER A 164 -13.52 -2.28 15.60
CA SER A 164 -13.86 -1.25 16.59
C SER A 164 -13.00 0.02 16.48
N GLY A 165 -11.72 -0.10 16.09
CA GLY A 165 -10.80 1.04 16.00
C GLY A 165 -11.07 1.97 14.81
N ILE A 166 -11.52 1.42 13.67
CA ILE A 166 -11.82 2.21 12.46
C ILE A 166 -13.15 2.93 12.63
N THR A 167 -14.16 2.23 13.18
CA THR A 167 -15.47 2.81 13.50
C THR A 167 -15.35 3.95 14.53
N LEU A 168 -14.42 3.82 15.49
CA LEU A 168 -14.10 4.90 16.45
C LEU A 168 -13.40 6.11 15.81
N LYS A 169 -12.46 5.89 14.87
CA LYS A 169 -11.81 7.01 14.16
C LYS A 169 -12.76 7.75 13.23
N LEU A 170 -13.66 7.06 12.54
CA LEU A 170 -14.68 7.69 11.69
C LEU A 170 -15.59 8.65 12.49
N LYS A 171 -15.84 8.34 13.77
CA LYS A 171 -16.57 9.22 14.69
C LYS A 171 -15.83 10.54 14.97
N GLU A 172 -14.50 10.58 14.85
CA GLU A 172 -13.72 11.80 15.08
C GLU A 172 -13.83 12.81 13.92
N PHE A 173 -14.20 12.35 12.72
CA PHE A 173 -14.25 13.17 11.50
C PHE A 173 -15.67 13.44 10.99
N MET A 174 -16.69 12.85 11.61
CA MET A 174 -18.08 12.99 11.19
C MET A 174 -18.97 13.33 12.37
N ASN A 175 -20.04 14.08 12.13
CA ASN A 175 -21.06 14.35 13.14
C ASN A 175 -21.67 13.02 13.66
N ASP A 176 -21.89 12.91 14.97
CA ASP A 176 -22.52 11.78 15.65
C ASP A 176 -23.86 11.35 15.03
N GLU A 177 -24.67 12.30 14.54
CA GLU A 177 -25.93 11.99 13.86
C GLU A 177 -25.70 11.30 12.51
N LEU A 178 -24.77 11.82 11.71
CA LEU A 178 -24.39 11.22 10.42
C LEU A 178 -23.78 9.84 10.62
N PHE A 179 -22.91 9.69 11.63
CA PHE A 179 -22.26 8.43 11.93
C PHE A 179 -23.29 7.36 12.34
N LYS A 180 -24.27 7.70 13.18
CA LYS A 180 -25.33 6.76 13.58
C LYS A 180 -26.18 6.33 12.40
N GLU A 181 -26.46 7.25 11.48
CA GLU A 181 -27.29 6.96 10.30
C GLU A 181 -26.56 6.03 9.31
N LEU A 182 -25.26 6.28 9.06
CA LEU A 182 -24.43 5.47 8.18
C LEU A 182 -24.04 4.10 8.74
N THR A 183 -24.22 3.88 10.05
CA THR A 183 -23.89 2.61 10.72
C THR A 183 -25.10 1.75 11.04
N LYS A 184 -26.31 2.11 10.56
CA LYS A 184 -27.50 1.26 10.66
C LYS A 184 -27.29 -0.03 9.87
N ILE A 185 -27.61 -1.15 10.50
CA ILE A 185 -27.44 -2.50 9.93
C ILE A 185 -28.80 -3.11 9.54
N GLU A 186 -29.86 -2.78 10.27
CA GLU A 186 -31.17 -3.42 10.14
C GLU A 186 -32.21 -2.55 9.42
N ASP A 187 -32.03 -1.22 9.44
CA ASP A 187 -32.95 -0.25 8.84
C ASP A 187 -32.33 0.45 7.64
N GLU A 188 -33.16 0.85 6.68
CA GLU A 188 -32.74 1.68 5.55
C GLU A 188 -32.30 3.07 6.06
N PRO A 189 -31.12 3.58 5.65
CA PRO A 189 -30.65 4.89 6.07
C PRO A 189 -31.54 6.02 5.55
N ASP A 190 -31.81 7.01 6.40
CA ASP A 190 -32.54 8.21 6.07
C ASP A 190 -31.66 9.19 5.27
N ILE A 191 -31.97 9.31 3.98
CA ILE A 191 -31.24 10.16 3.04
C ILE A 191 -31.31 11.64 3.46
N GLU A 192 -32.43 12.12 4.02
CA GLU A 192 -32.58 13.52 4.42
C GLU A 192 -31.64 13.87 5.58
N ILE A 193 -31.49 12.95 6.55
CA ILE A 193 -30.56 13.10 7.67
C ILE A 193 -29.11 13.10 7.18
N ILE A 194 -28.78 12.24 6.21
CA ILE A 194 -27.45 12.16 5.61
C ILE A 194 -27.11 13.47 4.86
N GLU A 195 -28.00 13.94 3.98
CA GLU A 195 -27.79 15.17 3.20
C GLU A 195 -27.65 16.41 4.09
N LYS A 196 -28.48 16.52 5.12
CA LYS A 196 -28.43 17.63 6.08
C LYS A 196 -27.09 17.74 6.82
N ASN A 197 -26.45 16.60 7.08
CA ASN A 197 -25.22 16.54 7.88
C ASN A 197 -23.94 16.39 7.05
N LEU A 198 -24.04 16.22 5.72
CA LEU A 198 -22.90 16.16 4.79
C LEU A 198 -22.24 17.53 4.51
N PHE A 199 -22.92 18.64 4.81
CA PHE A 199 -22.48 20.00 4.43
C PHE A 199 -22.12 20.93 5.59
N ILE A 200 -22.01 20.41 6.81
CA ILE A 200 -21.59 21.22 7.97
C ILE A 200 -20.08 21.02 8.17
N GLY A 201 -19.30 21.83 7.46
CA GLY A 201 -17.90 22.13 7.80
C GLY A 201 -17.81 23.29 8.78
#